data_AF-A0A9D8SZZ7-F1
#
_entry.id   AF-A0A9D8SZZ7-F1
#
_cell.length_a   1.000
_cell.length_b   1.000
_cell.length_c   1.000
_cell.angle_alpha   90.00
_cell.angle_beta   90.00
_cell.angle_gamma   90.00
#
_symmetry.space_group_name_H-M   'P 1'
#
loop_
_entity.id
_entity.type
_entity.pdbx_description
1 polymer ?
#
loop_
_entity_poly.entity_id
_entity_poly.type
_entity_poly.pdbx_seq_one_letter_code
_entity_poly.pdbx_strand_id
1 'polypeptide(L)'
;MLFASCKDDYPYDDKEPEWLGESVYKYLSEDGHYTTYLSLIDALGYAETLDRTGSKTIFPANDKAYEAYFQSLGLSGKGSDVVKSMTKSQQQLLFNSTMLNMAYLDNMLANVPNSGQSDNSGEGIALVRASAASYLDSITFLDKDRLPAPEYWADYASRGGIYLMDNTSRPNVIFTPDFMLRLGLTESDWTQLFPDKPYDEVGFYVNGSHVSGNQKNITCKNGYLHIADEVVRPLQNMADVMAS
;
A
#
# COMPACT_ATOMS: atom_id res chain seq x y z
N MET A 1 -7.66 -5.87 57.58
CA MET A 1 -7.33 -6.59 56.34
C MET A 1 -6.37 -5.73 55.55
N LEU A 2 -5.11 -6.14 55.47
CA LEU A 2 -4.12 -5.54 54.57
C LEU A 2 -4.28 -6.24 53.22
N PHE A 3 -4.79 -5.53 52.22
CA PHE A 3 -4.79 -6.00 50.84
C PHE A 3 -3.39 -5.76 50.26
N ALA A 4 -2.52 -6.76 50.36
CA ALA A 4 -1.27 -6.77 49.60
C ALA A 4 -1.58 -7.27 48.18
N SER A 5 -1.78 -6.34 47.25
CA SER A 5 -1.73 -6.65 45.82
C SER A 5 -0.26 -6.80 45.45
N CYS A 6 0.17 -8.00 45.07
CA CYS A 6 1.42 -8.16 44.32
C CYS A 6 1.22 -7.46 42.98
N LYS A 7 1.55 -6.17 42.89
CA LYS A 7 1.89 -5.59 41.59
C LYS A 7 3.24 -6.20 41.26
N ASP A 8 3.24 -7.16 40.34
CA ASP A 8 4.47 -7.62 39.72
C ASP A 8 5.06 -6.38 39.05
N ASP A 9 6.29 -5.98 39.40
CA ASP A 9 6.97 -4.81 38.82
C ASP A 9 7.31 -5.14 37.37
N TYR A 10 6.30 -5.05 36.50
CA TYR A 10 6.48 -5.22 35.06
C TYR A 10 7.16 -3.95 34.54
N PRO A 11 8.39 -4.02 34.02
CA PRO A 11 9.20 -2.85 33.68
C PRO A 11 8.57 -1.94 32.63
N TYR A 12 7.58 -2.46 31.88
CA TYR A 12 6.84 -1.69 30.87
C TYR A 12 5.57 -1.01 31.40
N ASP A 13 5.24 -1.14 32.68
CA ASP A 13 4.22 -0.32 33.33
C ASP A 13 4.65 1.16 33.42
N ASP A 14 5.97 1.41 33.52
CA ASP A 14 6.54 2.74 33.74
C ASP A 14 7.38 3.26 32.54
N LYS A 15 7.72 2.39 31.58
CA LYS A 15 8.59 2.74 30.44
C LYS A 15 8.13 2.05 29.15
N GLU A 16 8.10 2.79 28.05
CA GLU A 16 7.86 2.18 26.75
C GLU A 16 9.08 1.32 26.33
N PRO A 17 8.86 0.16 25.69
CA PRO A 17 9.96 -0.63 25.18
C PRO A 17 10.74 0.11 24.09
N GLU A 18 12.08 0.08 24.17
CA GLU A 18 12.95 0.74 23.17
C GLU A 18 12.72 0.21 21.74
N TRP A 19 12.28 -1.05 21.60
CA TRP A 19 12.00 -1.67 20.30
C TRP A 19 10.73 -1.15 19.62
N LEU A 20 9.83 -0.49 20.34
CA LEU A 20 8.52 -0.05 19.83
C LEU A 20 8.64 1.14 18.85
N GLY A 21 9.72 1.92 18.98
CA GLY A 21 9.99 3.06 18.13
C GLY A 21 8.96 4.20 18.26
N GLU A 22 9.00 5.13 17.32
CA GLU A 22 8.07 6.25 17.22
C GLU A 22 6.78 5.88 16.45
N SER A 23 5.86 6.83 16.34
CA SER A 23 4.72 6.71 15.42
C SER A 23 5.18 6.67 13.96
N VAL A 24 4.35 6.14 13.06
CA VAL A 24 4.62 6.16 11.61
C VAL A 24 4.98 7.57 11.14
N TYR A 25 4.19 8.57 11.52
CA TYR A 25 4.40 9.94 11.05
C TYR A 25 5.74 10.50 11.50
N LYS A 26 6.09 10.31 12.79
CA LYS A 26 7.35 10.78 13.34
C LYS A 26 8.55 10.04 12.76
N TYR A 27 8.47 8.71 12.60
CA TYR A 27 9.54 7.94 11.97
C TYR A 27 9.91 8.51 10.60
N LEU A 28 8.91 8.74 9.74
CA LEU A 28 9.11 9.30 8.40
C LEU A 28 9.62 10.75 8.45
N SER A 29 9.14 11.54 9.41
CA SER A 29 9.57 12.93 9.59
C SER A 29 11.01 13.05 10.10
N GLU A 30 11.46 12.16 10.98
CA GLU A 30 12.80 12.18 11.58
C GLU A 30 13.86 11.62 10.62
N ASP A 31 13.51 10.65 9.78
CA ASP A 31 14.41 10.14 8.74
C ASP A 31 14.78 11.22 7.71
N GLY A 32 13.82 12.09 7.37
CA GLY A 32 14.05 13.27 6.52
C GLY A 32 14.06 13.01 5.01
N HIS A 33 13.97 11.77 4.54
CA HIS A 33 13.93 11.43 3.10
C HIS A 33 12.52 11.10 2.58
N TYR A 34 11.48 11.43 3.34
CA TYR A 34 10.08 11.13 2.99
C TYR A 34 9.22 12.39 2.87
N THR A 35 9.80 13.53 2.49
CA THR A 35 9.08 14.83 2.45
C THR A 35 7.90 14.83 1.49
N THR A 36 7.99 14.10 0.38
CA THR A 36 6.92 13.92 -0.61
C THR A 36 5.80 13.06 -0.05
N TYR A 37 6.16 11.97 0.65
CA TYR A 37 5.20 11.08 1.29
C TYR A 37 4.46 11.78 2.45
N LEU A 38 5.18 12.55 3.27
CA LEU A 38 4.60 13.40 4.32
C LEU A 38 3.67 14.46 3.72
N SER A 39 4.02 15.04 2.56
CA SER A 39 3.12 15.98 1.88
C SER A 39 1.80 15.33 1.45
N LEU A 40 1.76 14.03 1.11
CA LEU A 40 0.52 13.30 0.85
C LEU A 40 -0.29 13.09 2.14
N ILE A 41 0.39 12.68 3.22
CA ILE A 41 -0.23 12.50 4.54
C ILE A 41 -0.91 13.80 5.00
N ASP A 42 -0.20 14.92 4.89
CA ASP A 42 -0.67 16.23 5.32
C ASP A 42 -1.81 16.75 4.45
N ALA A 43 -1.68 16.64 3.13
CA ALA A 43 -2.72 17.08 2.18
C ALA A 43 -4.05 16.35 2.37
N LEU A 44 -3.99 15.08 2.81
CA LEU A 44 -5.16 14.24 3.04
C LEU A 44 -5.66 14.25 4.50
N GLY A 45 -4.98 14.97 5.40
CA GLY A 45 -5.36 15.08 6.81
C GLY A 45 -5.09 13.81 7.64
N TYR A 46 -4.13 12.97 7.21
CA TYR A 46 -3.80 11.71 7.88
C TYR A 46 -2.76 11.85 8.99
N ALA A 47 -2.15 13.03 9.18
CA ALA A 47 -1.07 13.24 10.14
C ALA A 47 -1.44 12.82 11.57
N GLU A 48 -2.59 13.29 12.10
CA GLU A 48 -3.02 12.90 13.46
C GLU A 48 -3.30 11.40 13.57
N THR A 49 -3.91 10.81 12.54
CA THR A 49 -4.17 9.36 12.53
C THR A 49 -2.85 8.61 12.59
N LEU A 50 -1.91 8.91 11.70
CA LEU A 50 -0.62 8.22 11.61
C LEU A 50 0.37 8.60 12.72
N ASP A 51 0.07 9.60 13.54
CA ASP A 51 0.83 9.89 14.76
C ASP A 51 0.30 9.13 15.98
N ARG A 52 -1.00 8.81 16.03
CA ARG A 52 -1.65 8.36 17.28
C ARG A 52 -2.28 6.98 17.21
N THR A 53 -2.81 6.56 16.06
CA THR A 53 -3.71 5.40 15.97
C THR A 53 -3.72 4.77 14.58
N GLY A 54 -4.60 3.78 14.39
CA GLY A 54 -4.77 3.07 13.14
C GLY A 54 -3.66 2.05 12.92
N SER A 55 -3.92 0.80 13.26
CA SER A 55 -3.04 -0.32 12.91
C SER A 55 -2.93 -0.45 11.39
N LYS A 56 -1.85 0.06 10.81
CA LYS A 56 -1.59 0.04 9.37
C LYS A 56 -0.35 -0.77 9.02
N THR A 57 -0.34 -1.28 7.79
CA THR A 57 0.87 -1.68 7.08
C THR A 57 1.06 -0.66 5.98
N ILE A 58 2.25 -0.08 5.85
CA ILE A 58 2.50 0.99 4.91
C ILE A 58 3.75 0.68 4.12
N PHE A 59 3.67 0.93 2.81
CA PHE A 59 4.75 0.76 1.84
C PHE A 59 5.25 2.13 1.34
N PRO A 60 5.88 2.95 2.20
CA PRO A 60 6.37 4.26 1.77
C PRO A 60 7.58 4.11 0.84
N ALA A 61 7.72 5.05 -0.09
CA ALA A 61 8.91 5.20 -0.91
C ALA A 61 9.55 6.56 -0.60
N ASN A 62 10.87 6.65 -0.70
CA ASN A 62 11.61 7.88 -0.40
C ASN A 62 11.43 8.96 -1.49
N ASP A 63 11.94 10.14 -1.21
CA ASP A 63 11.83 11.31 -2.10
C ASP A 63 12.46 11.07 -3.48
N LYS A 64 13.55 10.30 -3.55
CA LYS A 64 14.20 9.97 -4.84
C LYS A 64 13.32 9.06 -5.69
N ALA A 65 12.65 8.08 -5.07
CA ALA A 65 11.71 7.21 -5.77
C ALA A 65 10.51 8.00 -6.30
N TYR A 66 9.96 8.93 -5.51
CA TYR A 66 8.90 9.83 -5.97
C TYR A 66 9.35 10.77 -7.08
N GLU A 67 10.56 11.33 -6.99
CA GLU A 67 11.12 12.16 -8.04
C GLU A 67 11.24 11.39 -9.36
N ALA A 68 11.81 10.18 -9.33
CA ALA A 68 11.90 9.32 -10.51
C ALA A 68 10.51 8.96 -11.07
N TYR A 69 9.55 8.66 -10.19
CA TYR A 69 8.17 8.38 -10.59
C TYR A 69 7.53 9.59 -11.29
N PHE A 70 7.61 10.79 -10.71
CA PHE A 70 7.03 11.98 -11.33
C PHE A 70 7.74 12.36 -12.63
N GLN A 71 9.07 12.21 -12.71
CA GLN A 71 9.81 12.39 -13.96
C GLN A 71 9.34 11.42 -15.05
N SER A 72 9.03 10.17 -14.71
CA SER A 72 8.47 9.19 -15.66
C SER A 72 7.10 9.60 -16.22
N LEU A 73 6.37 10.45 -15.50
CA LEU A 73 5.09 11.04 -15.92
C LEU A 73 5.27 12.39 -16.65
N GLY A 74 6.50 12.81 -16.92
CA GLY A 74 6.81 14.12 -17.51
C GLY A 74 6.60 15.30 -16.55
N LEU A 75 6.47 15.03 -15.25
CA LEU A 75 6.36 16.05 -14.21
C LEU A 75 7.74 16.37 -13.64
N SER A 76 8.00 17.65 -13.38
CA SER A 76 9.29 18.12 -12.86
C SER A 76 9.07 19.04 -11.66
N GLY A 77 10.03 19.04 -10.73
CA GLY A 77 9.99 19.85 -9.51
C GLY A 77 10.17 18.99 -8.26
N LYS A 78 10.12 19.62 -7.09
CA LYS A 78 10.14 18.89 -5.82
C LYS A 78 8.87 18.07 -5.69
N GLY A 79 8.99 16.82 -5.24
CA GLY A 79 7.85 15.90 -5.16
C GLY A 79 6.68 16.44 -4.34
N SER A 80 6.95 17.15 -3.24
CA SER A 80 5.91 17.80 -2.43
C SER A 80 5.16 18.91 -3.15
N ASP A 81 5.81 19.65 -4.06
CA ASP A 81 5.15 20.67 -4.88
C ASP A 81 4.27 20.02 -5.95
N VAL A 82 4.74 18.92 -6.55
CA VAL A 82 3.94 18.12 -7.49
C VAL A 82 2.69 17.60 -6.78
N VAL A 83 2.83 17.00 -5.60
CA VAL A 83 1.69 16.52 -4.77
C VAL A 83 0.68 17.63 -4.52
N LYS A 84 1.11 18.84 -4.15
CA LYS A 84 0.19 19.97 -3.88
C LYS A 84 -0.58 20.46 -5.12
N SER A 85 -0.05 20.22 -6.32
CA SER A 85 -0.71 20.55 -7.58
C SER A 85 -1.67 19.46 -8.09
N MET A 86 -1.59 18.26 -7.54
CA MET A 86 -2.50 17.15 -7.88
C MET A 86 -3.92 17.43 -7.39
N THR A 87 -4.90 16.81 -8.05
CA THR A 87 -6.26 16.77 -7.54
C THR A 87 -6.34 15.91 -6.27
N LYS A 88 -7.35 16.15 -5.43
CA LYS A 88 -7.57 15.34 -4.22
C LYS A 88 -7.70 13.85 -4.55
N SER A 89 -8.39 13.49 -5.64
CA SER A 89 -8.53 12.10 -6.08
C SER A 89 -7.20 11.46 -6.46
N GLN A 90 -6.32 12.20 -7.14
CA GLN A 90 -4.97 11.71 -7.46
C GLN A 90 -4.15 11.47 -6.20
N GLN A 91 -4.20 12.40 -5.23
CA GLN A 91 -3.52 12.24 -3.94
C GLN A 91 -4.06 11.02 -3.16
N GLN A 92 -5.39 10.89 -3.06
CA GLN A 92 -6.03 9.77 -2.36
C GLN A 92 -5.67 8.43 -2.98
N LEU A 93 -5.76 8.32 -4.31
CA LEU A 93 -5.46 7.08 -5.01
C LEU A 93 -3.98 6.69 -4.85
N LEU A 94 -3.06 7.66 -4.96
CA LEU A 94 -1.63 7.44 -4.77
C LEU A 94 -1.32 6.99 -3.34
N PHE A 95 -1.80 7.73 -2.34
CA PHE A 95 -1.54 7.45 -0.92
C PHE A 95 -2.24 6.19 -0.40
N ASN A 96 -3.53 5.99 -0.66
CA ASN A 96 -4.25 4.87 -0.09
C ASN A 96 -3.82 3.52 -0.69
N SER A 97 -3.25 3.52 -1.89
CA SER A 97 -2.70 2.30 -2.53
C SER A 97 -1.47 1.75 -1.80
N THR A 98 -0.72 2.60 -1.09
CA THR A 98 0.49 2.19 -0.35
C THR A 98 0.17 1.61 1.03
N MET A 99 -1.10 1.50 1.43
CA MET A 99 -1.48 1.10 2.78
C MET A 99 -2.38 -0.14 2.80
N LEU A 100 -2.29 -0.94 3.86
CA LEU A 100 -3.27 -1.97 4.23
C LEU A 100 -3.91 -1.58 5.57
N ASN A 101 -5.21 -1.86 5.71
CA ASN A 101 -5.99 -1.55 6.91
C ASN A 101 -5.84 -2.61 8.04
N MET A 102 -4.63 -3.12 8.24
CA MET A 102 -4.22 -4.07 9.27
C MET A 102 -2.71 -3.92 9.50
N ALA A 103 -2.21 -4.33 10.67
CA ALA A 103 -0.77 -4.38 10.93
C ALA A 103 -0.21 -5.77 10.58
N TYR A 104 0.57 -5.86 9.52
CA TYR A 104 1.21 -7.08 9.05
C TYR A 104 2.73 -6.90 9.07
N LEU A 105 3.38 -7.78 9.82
CA LEU A 105 4.76 -8.16 9.53
C LEU A 105 4.81 -8.91 8.20
N ASP A 106 5.99 -9.01 7.61
CA ASP A 106 6.22 -9.67 6.34
C ASP A 106 5.70 -11.12 6.33
N ASN A 107 5.98 -11.89 7.37
CA ASN A 107 5.53 -13.27 7.54
C ASN A 107 4.01 -13.41 7.74
N MET A 108 3.30 -12.31 7.95
CA MET A 108 1.84 -12.27 8.04
C MET A 108 1.19 -11.85 6.73
N LEU A 109 1.93 -11.21 5.81
CA LEU A 109 1.39 -10.71 4.55
C LEU A 109 0.78 -11.85 3.70
N ALA A 110 1.32 -13.07 3.80
CA ALA A 110 0.85 -14.24 3.08
C ALA A 110 -0.24 -15.05 3.82
N ASN A 111 -0.64 -14.67 5.04
CA ASN A 111 -1.51 -15.52 5.88
C ASN A 111 -2.98 -15.12 5.80
N VAL A 112 -3.86 -16.03 5.40
CA VAL A 112 -5.31 -15.79 5.43
C VAL A 112 -5.85 -16.22 6.79
N PRO A 113 -6.35 -15.28 7.62
CA PRO A 113 -6.89 -15.63 8.93
C PRO A 113 -8.11 -16.52 8.79
N ASN A 114 -8.29 -17.43 9.74
CA ASN A 114 -9.48 -18.28 9.79
C ASN A 114 -10.69 -17.44 10.23
N SER A 115 -11.64 -17.23 9.32
CA SER A 115 -12.88 -16.49 9.59
C SER A 115 -14.00 -17.37 10.14
N GLY A 116 -13.71 -18.61 10.55
CA GLY A 116 -14.66 -19.52 11.19
C GLY A 116 -15.74 -20.09 10.26
N GLN A 117 -15.74 -19.71 8.98
CA GLN A 117 -16.73 -20.12 7.98
C GLN A 117 -16.14 -20.55 6.62
N SER A 118 -14.81 -20.57 6.45
CA SER A 118 -14.20 -21.02 5.19
C SER A 118 -12.96 -21.88 5.41
N ASP A 119 -12.84 -22.93 4.60
CA ASP A 119 -11.65 -23.80 4.50
C ASP A 119 -10.46 -23.10 3.80
N ASN A 120 -10.61 -21.81 3.44
CA ASN A 120 -9.63 -21.02 2.70
C ASN A 120 -8.67 -20.24 3.62
N SER A 121 -8.51 -20.70 4.87
CA SER A 121 -7.54 -20.12 5.81
C SER A 121 -6.23 -20.89 5.77
N GLY A 122 -5.12 -20.21 6.02
CA GLY A 122 -3.81 -20.84 5.96
C GLY A 122 -2.66 -19.86 5.87
N GLU A 123 -1.49 -20.36 6.20
CA GLU A 123 -0.22 -19.64 6.10
C GLU A 123 0.34 -19.75 4.67
N GLY A 124 0.95 -18.67 4.18
CA GLY A 124 1.62 -18.67 2.87
C GLY A 124 0.71 -18.75 1.64
N ILE A 125 -0.62 -18.55 1.74
CA ILE A 125 -1.54 -18.72 0.61
C ILE A 125 -2.07 -17.41 0.01
N ALA A 126 -1.88 -16.27 0.67
CA ALA A 126 -2.36 -14.97 0.19
C ALA A 126 -1.36 -14.33 -0.78
N LEU A 127 -1.75 -14.22 -2.05
CA LEU A 127 -1.09 -13.35 -3.04
C LEU A 127 -1.63 -11.92 -2.99
N VAL A 128 -2.90 -11.74 -2.60
CA VAL A 128 -3.62 -10.48 -2.73
C VAL A 128 -4.11 -9.99 -1.38
N ARG A 129 -3.93 -8.69 -1.12
CA ARG A 129 -4.51 -7.96 0.01
C ARG A 129 -5.27 -6.75 -0.47
N ALA A 130 -6.42 -6.46 0.14
CA ALA A 130 -7.10 -5.20 -0.11
C ALA A 130 -6.24 -4.03 0.40
N SER A 131 -5.93 -3.08 -0.48
CA SER A 131 -5.34 -1.81 -0.06
C SER A 131 -6.34 -0.96 0.71
N ALA A 132 -5.88 0.15 1.29
CA ALA A 132 -6.76 1.14 1.89
C ALA A 132 -7.53 1.96 0.85
N ALA A 133 -7.20 1.81 -0.44
CA ALA A 133 -7.86 2.56 -1.51
C ALA A 133 -9.28 2.05 -1.76
N SER A 134 -10.21 3.00 -1.83
CA SER A 134 -11.62 2.81 -2.14
C SER A 134 -11.90 3.15 -3.61
N TYR A 135 -12.97 2.57 -4.16
CA TYR A 135 -13.51 2.97 -5.46
C TYR A 135 -13.96 4.45 -5.49
N LEU A 136 -14.17 5.06 -4.33
CA LEU A 136 -14.51 6.49 -4.20
C LEU A 136 -13.28 7.42 -4.31
N ASP A 137 -12.06 6.89 -4.16
CA ASP A 137 -10.86 7.73 -4.21
C ASP A 137 -10.59 8.23 -5.64
N SER A 138 -10.99 7.45 -6.65
CA SER A 138 -10.96 7.84 -8.05
C SER A 138 -12.04 7.09 -8.84
N ILE A 139 -12.85 7.84 -9.59
CA ILE A 139 -13.88 7.30 -10.49
C ILE A 139 -13.36 7.40 -11.92
N THR A 140 -13.27 6.27 -12.61
CA THR A 140 -12.79 6.18 -13.98
C THR A 140 -13.82 6.81 -14.93
N PHE A 141 -13.37 7.72 -15.81
CA PHE A 141 -14.20 8.28 -16.86
C PHE A 141 -13.78 7.72 -18.22
N LEU A 142 -14.73 7.11 -18.92
CA LEU A 142 -14.55 6.60 -20.27
C LEU A 142 -15.13 7.62 -21.26
N ASP A 143 -14.24 8.27 -22.01
CA ASP A 143 -14.60 9.24 -23.04
C ASP A 143 -15.41 8.59 -24.17
N LYS A 144 -16.28 9.36 -24.83
CA LYS A 144 -17.11 8.90 -25.96
C LYS A 144 -16.30 8.18 -27.05
N ASP A 145 -15.06 8.59 -27.31
CA ASP A 145 -14.22 8.04 -28.38
C ASP A 145 -13.63 6.66 -28.01
N ARG A 146 -13.85 6.24 -26.76
CA ARG A 146 -13.37 4.98 -26.18
C ARG A 146 -14.51 4.04 -25.79
N LEU A 147 -15.76 4.48 -25.98
CA LEU A 147 -16.92 3.64 -25.74
C LEU A 147 -16.92 2.43 -26.70
N PRO A 148 -17.32 1.23 -26.24
CA PRO A 148 -17.55 0.08 -27.11
C PRO A 148 -18.68 0.36 -28.11
N ALA A 149 -18.92 -0.59 -29.02
CA ALA A 149 -19.89 -0.55 -30.13
C ALA A 149 -21.04 0.51 -30.03
N PRO A 150 -21.21 1.36 -31.06
CA PRO A 150 -21.93 2.63 -30.94
C PRO A 150 -23.42 2.51 -30.62
N GLU A 151 -24.09 1.42 -30.98
CA GLU A 151 -25.54 1.30 -30.83
C GLU A 151 -25.99 1.19 -29.36
N TYR A 152 -25.28 0.41 -28.55
CA TYR A 152 -25.61 0.25 -27.12
C TYR A 152 -25.19 1.45 -26.27
N TRP A 153 -24.19 2.21 -26.71
CA TRP A 153 -23.59 3.31 -25.95
C TRP A 153 -23.94 4.69 -26.50
N ALA A 154 -24.84 4.79 -27.49
CA ALA A 154 -25.17 6.03 -28.20
C ALA A 154 -25.61 7.17 -27.25
N ASP A 155 -26.44 6.88 -26.24
CA ASP A 155 -26.90 7.88 -25.27
C ASP A 155 -25.72 8.43 -24.44
N TYR A 156 -24.83 7.57 -23.96
CA TYR A 156 -23.63 7.97 -23.22
C TYR A 156 -22.64 8.74 -24.09
N ALA A 157 -22.42 8.29 -25.33
CA ALA A 157 -21.58 8.98 -26.30
C ALA A 157 -22.09 10.40 -26.57
N SER A 158 -23.42 10.57 -26.68
CA SER A 158 -24.06 11.88 -26.86
C SER A 158 -23.86 12.85 -25.68
N ARG A 159 -23.59 12.30 -24.48
CA ARG A 159 -23.27 13.04 -23.25
C ARG A 159 -21.77 13.24 -23.02
N GLY A 160 -20.93 12.79 -23.96
CA GLY A 160 -19.48 12.93 -23.90
C GLY A 160 -18.74 11.73 -23.28
N GLY A 161 -19.44 10.75 -22.73
CA GLY A 161 -18.81 9.57 -22.10
C GLY A 161 -19.61 9.02 -20.92
N ILE A 162 -18.98 8.14 -20.14
CA ILE A 162 -19.57 7.51 -18.96
C ILE A 162 -18.57 7.40 -17.81
N TYR A 163 -19.05 7.59 -16.58
CA TYR A 163 -18.30 7.25 -15.37
C TYR A 163 -18.49 5.78 -15.04
N LEU A 164 -17.40 5.04 -14.98
CA LEU A 164 -17.36 3.63 -14.59
C LEU A 164 -17.00 3.54 -13.12
N MET A 165 -17.86 2.87 -12.35
CA MET A 165 -17.62 2.56 -10.95
C MET A 165 -17.65 1.05 -10.78
N ASP A 166 -16.58 0.51 -10.21
CA ASP A 166 -16.52 -0.86 -9.75
C ASP A 166 -16.40 -0.85 -8.22
N ASN A 167 -17.35 -1.46 -7.52
CA ASN A 167 -17.37 -1.51 -6.05
C ASN A 167 -16.44 -2.62 -5.51
N THR A 168 -15.30 -2.84 -6.17
CA THR A 168 -14.26 -3.75 -5.72
C THR A 168 -13.17 -2.98 -4.98
N SER A 169 -12.67 -3.55 -3.89
CA SER A 169 -11.46 -3.04 -3.23
C SER A 169 -10.28 -3.10 -4.20
N ARG A 170 -9.46 -2.04 -4.27
CA ARG A 170 -8.24 -2.07 -5.08
C ARG A 170 -7.21 -3.01 -4.43
N PRO A 171 -6.75 -4.06 -5.12
CA PRO A 171 -5.82 -5.03 -4.55
C PRO A 171 -4.38 -4.52 -4.58
N ASN A 172 -3.62 -4.93 -3.57
CA ASN A 172 -2.18 -5.05 -3.63
C ASN A 172 -1.82 -6.51 -3.87
N VAL A 173 -1.09 -6.79 -4.94
CA VAL A 173 -0.50 -8.09 -5.26
C VAL A 173 0.87 -8.14 -4.62
N ILE A 174 1.06 -9.07 -3.68
CA ILE A 174 2.24 -9.16 -2.83
C ILE A 174 2.88 -10.54 -2.99
N PHE A 175 4.03 -10.59 -3.66
CA PHE A 175 4.82 -11.81 -3.79
C PHE A 175 5.81 -11.89 -2.63
N THR A 176 5.47 -12.69 -1.62
CA THR A 176 6.34 -12.97 -0.46
C THR A 176 7.09 -14.29 -0.63
N PRO A 177 8.22 -14.49 0.07
CA PRO A 177 8.91 -15.77 0.10
C PRO A 177 8.01 -16.91 0.59
N ASP A 178 7.18 -16.66 1.61
CA ASP A 178 6.24 -17.65 2.14
C ASP A 178 5.20 -18.08 1.09
N PHE A 179 4.69 -17.14 0.29
CA PHE A 179 3.77 -17.45 -0.80
C PHE A 179 4.43 -18.27 -1.91
N MET A 180 5.63 -17.86 -2.33
CA MET A 180 6.41 -18.58 -3.35
C MET A 180 6.71 -20.02 -2.90
N LEU A 181 7.22 -20.18 -1.67
CA LEU A 181 7.53 -21.48 -1.08
C LEU A 181 6.29 -22.37 -1.00
N ARG A 182 5.15 -21.82 -0.54
CA ARG A 182 3.91 -22.57 -0.37
C ARG A 182 3.36 -23.11 -1.68
N LEU A 183 3.49 -22.36 -2.77
CA LEU A 183 3.08 -22.80 -4.11
C LEU A 183 4.16 -23.59 -4.86
N GLY A 184 5.36 -23.75 -4.28
CA GLY A 184 6.48 -24.42 -4.94
C GLY A 184 7.06 -23.64 -6.12
N LEU A 185 6.89 -22.31 -6.14
CA LEU A 185 7.45 -21.43 -7.14
C LEU A 185 8.93 -21.19 -6.87
N THR A 186 9.74 -21.28 -7.93
CA THR A 186 11.20 -21.16 -7.88
C THR A 186 11.68 -19.83 -8.45
N GLU A 187 12.97 -19.52 -8.30
CA GLU A 187 13.61 -18.41 -9.03
C GLU A 187 13.39 -18.51 -10.54
N SER A 188 13.41 -19.73 -11.10
CA SER A 188 13.18 -19.93 -12.54
C SER A 188 11.76 -19.53 -12.96
N ASP A 189 10.75 -19.72 -12.10
CA ASP A 189 9.38 -19.28 -12.35
C ASP A 189 9.28 -17.76 -12.21
N TRP A 190 9.98 -17.19 -11.22
CA TRP A 190 10.06 -15.75 -11.01
C TRP A 190 10.63 -15.03 -12.24
N THR A 191 11.77 -15.48 -12.77
CA THR A 191 12.40 -14.87 -13.95
C THR A 191 11.52 -14.96 -15.20
N GLN A 192 10.63 -15.96 -15.30
CA GLN A 192 9.66 -16.04 -16.39
C GLN A 192 8.53 -15.01 -16.23
N LEU A 193 8.04 -14.80 -15.01
CA LEU A 193 6.97 -13.84 -14.72
C LEU A 193 7.47 -12.39 -14.75
N PHE A 194 8.68 -12.14 -14.25
CA PHE A 194 9.26 -10.82 -14.06
C PHE A 194 10.73 -10.77 -14.52
N PRO A 195 10.98 -10.81 -15.84
CA PRO A 195 12.35 -10.89 -16.38
C PRO A 195 13.24 -9.72 -15.99
N ASP A 196 12.65 -8.55 -15.73
CA ASP A 196 13.36 -7.31 -15.37
C ASP A 196 13.49 -7.09 -13.86
N LYS A 197 13.03 -8.05 -13.02
CA LYS A 197 13.08 -7.90 -11.55
C LYS A 197 13.91 -9.02 -10.92
N PRO A 198 14.91 -8.70 -10.10
CA PRO A 198 15.73 -9.73 -9.46
C PRO A 198 14.88 -10.58 -8.50
N TYR A 199 15.14 -11.88 -8.44
CA TYR A 199 14.54 -12.70 -7.40
C TYR A 199 15.19 -12.34 -6.05
N ASP A 200 14.37 -12.22 -5.00
CA ASP A 200 14.85 -11.99 -3.63
C ASP A 200 14.19 -13.02 -2.69
N GLU A 201 15.02 -13.87 -2.08
CA GLU A 201 14.58 -14.92 -1.14
C GLU A 201 14.19 -14.37 0.23
N VAL A 202 14.64 -13.16 0.57
CA VAL A 202 14.42 -12.54 1.88
C VAL A 202 13.57 -11.26 1.78
N GLY A 203 13.56 -10.58 0.64
CA GLY A 203 12.67 -9.47 0.34
C GLY A 203 11.30 -9.93 -0.18
N PHE A 204 10.48 -8.98 -0.61
CA PHE A 204 9.21 -9.26 -1.28
C PHE A 204 8.86 -8.15 -2.27
N TYR A 205 7.85 -8.38 -3.10
CA TYR A 205 7.37 -7.39 -4.07
C TYR A 205 5.91 -7.04 -3.82
N VAL A 206 5.58 -5.75 -3.81
CA VAL A 206 4.20 -5.22 -3.71
C VAL A 206 3.88 -4.39 -4.95
N ASN A 207 2.89 -4.83 -5.74
CA ASN A 207 2.53 -4.24 -7.04
C ASN A 207 3.76 -4.02 -7.96
N GLY A 208 4.72 -4.94 -7.88
CA GLY A 208 5.98 -4.87 -8.62
C GLY A 208 7.06 -3.97 -8.00
N SER A 209 6.76 -3.17 -6.97
CA SER A 209 7.81 -2.45 -6.22
C SER A 209 8.49 -3.40 -5.23
N HIS A 210 9.80 -3.34 -5.16
CA HIS A 210 10.61 -4.22 -4.31
C HIS A 210 10.70 -3.67 -2.88
N VAL A 211 10.65 -4.55 -1.89
CA VAL A 211 11.01 -4.29 -0.49
C VAL A 211 12.09 -5.30 -0.11
N SER A 212 13.31 -4.81 0.08
CA SER A 212 14.44 -5.67 0.41
C SER A 212 14.39 -6.20 1.85
N GLY A 213 15.11 -7.28 2.13
CA GLY A 213 15.09 -7.94 3.43
C GLY A 213 15.50 -7.07 4.63
N ASN A 214 16.28 -6.00 4.44
CA ASN A 214 16.67 -5.05 5.49
C ASN A 214 15.79 -3.80 5.58
N GLN A 215 14.77 -3.69 4.72
CA GLN A 215 13.86 -2.55 4.63
C GLN A 215 12.41 -2.89 5.04
N LYS A 216 12.19 -4.10 5.55
CA LYS A 216 10.89 -4.61 6.01
C LYS A 216 10.78 -4.62 7.54
N ASN A 217 9.55 -4.77 8.04
CA ASN A 217 9.25 -4.96 9.47
C ASN A 217 9.72 -3.84 10.40
N ILE A 218 9.83 -2.61 9.90
CA ILE A 218 10.13 -1.46 10.76
C ILE A 218 8.91 -1.26 11.67
N THR A 219 9.13 -1.40 12.97
CA THR A 219 8.07 -1.32 13.97
C THR A 219 7.81 0.15 14.34
N CYS A 220 6.54 0.54 14.28
CA CYS A 220 6.05 1.82 14.76
C CYS A 220 4.89 1.59 15.75
N LYS A 221 4.63 2.57 16.61
CA LYS A 221 3.56 2.48 17.63
C LYS A 221 2.18 2.10 17.08
N ASN A 222 1.89 2.48 15.85
CA ASN A 222 0.62 2.28 15.17
C ASN A 222 0.72 1.42 13.91
N GLY A 223 1.78 0.64 13.72
CA GLY A 223 1.85 -0.25 12.56
C GLY A 223 3.26 -0.67 12.17
N TYR A 224 3.36 -1.13 10.92
CA TYR A 224 4.64 -1.54 10.33
C TYR A 224 4.91 -0.81 9.02
N LEU A 225 6.16 -0.40 8.84
CA LEU A 225 6.65 0.12 7.58
C LEU A 225 7.47 -0.95 6.85
N HIS A 226 7.27 -1.01 5.55
CA HIS A 226 8.02 -1.82 4.61
C HIS A 226 8.49 -0.90 3.48
N ILE A 227 9.72 -0.42 3.54
CA ILE A 227 10.21 0.63 2.64
C ILE A 227 10.35 0.07 1.23
N ALA A 228 9.61 0.66 0.30
CA ALA A 228 9.58 0.27 -1.09
C ALA A 228 10.65 1.03 -1.89
N ASP A 229 11.38 0.31 -2.74
CA ASP A 229 12.42 0.88 -3.61
C ASP A 229 11.83 1.84 -4.66
N GLU A 230 10.61 1.56 -5.10
CA GLU A 230 9.82 2.39 -6.02
C GLU A 230 8.47 2.78 -5.40
N VAL A 231 7.84 3.83 -5.91
CA VAL A 231 6.48 4.22 -5.51
C VAL A 231 5.53 3.04 -5.76
N VAL A 232 4.90 2.53 -4.70
CA VAL A 232 3.83 1.54 -4.83
C VAL A 232 2.64 2.21 -5.50
N ARG A 233 2.29 1.72 -6.69
CA ARG A 233 1.20 2.26 -7.48
C ARG A 233 -0.02 1.35 -7.37
N PRO A 234 -1.24 1.90 -7.45
CA PRO A 234 -2.42 1.08 -7.56
C PRO A 234 -2.38 0.30 -8.88
N LEU A 235 -2.74 -0.98 -8.82
CA LEU A 235 -3.00 -1.74 -10.04
C LEU A 235 -4.27 -1.21 -10.71
N GLN A 236 -4.32 -1.31 -12.03
CA GLN A 236 -5.52 -0.99 -12.81
C GLN A 236 -6.63 -1.97 -12.42
N ASN A 237 -7.82 -1.44 -12.15
CA ASN A 237 -9.02 -2.28 -12.05
C ASN A 237 -9.57 -2.56 -13.46
N MET A 238 -10.62 -3.40 -13.57
CA MET A 238 -11.19 -3.74 -14.88
C MET A 238 -11.71 -2.49 -15.63
N ALA A 239 -12.27 -1.51 -14.92
CA ALA A 239 -12.71 -0.26 -15.53
C ALA A 239 -11.54 0.54 -16.11
N ASP A 240 -10.40 0.59 -15.42
CA ASP A 240 -9.17 1.25 -15.87
C ASP A 240 -8.56 0.54 -17.08
N VAL A 241 -8.63 -0.80 -17.16
CA VAL A 241 -8.18 -1.59 -18.32
C VAL A 241 -9.09 -1.39 -19.54
N MET A 242 -10.42 -1.34 -19.33
CA MET A 242 -11.35 -1.03 -20.41
C MET A 242 -11.18 0.42 -20.91
N ALA A 243 -10.73 1.30 -20.01
CA ALA A 243 -10.38 2.67 -20.30
C ALA A 243 -8.86 2.87 -20.49
N SER A 244 -8.09 1.88 -20.98
CA SER A 244 -6.70 2.04 -21.45
C SER A 244 -6.61 1.70 -22.93
#